data_AF-A0A0S7ZJM8-F1
#
_entry.id   AF-A0A0S7ZJM8-F1
#
_cell.length_a   1.000
_cell.length_b   1.000
_cell.length_c   1.000
_cell.angle_alpha   90.00
_cell.angle_beta   90.00
_cell.angle_gamma   90.00
#
_symmetry.space_group_name_H-M   'P 1'
#
loop_
_entity.id
_entity.type
_entity.pdbx_description
1 polymer ?
#
loop_
_entity_poly.entity_id
_entity_poly.type
_entity_poly.pdbx_seq_one_letter_code
_entity_poly.pdbx_strand_id
1 'polypeptide(L)' 'MQPKADITGIPVETTRVTETGCLGAAFLAGLVSGIYSSYEDIKEIVKVDSVFEPRKPMLL' A
#
# COMPACT_ATOMS: atom_id res chain seq x y z
N MET A 1 11.26 6.11 -1.57
CA MET A 1 9.94 6.69 -1.91
C MET A 1 9.92 8.21 -1.91
N GLN A 2 10.67 8.88 -1.03
CA GLN A 2 10.73 10.35 -1.01
C GLN A 2 10.95 11.03 -2.39
N PRO A 3 11.88 10.59 -3.27
CA PRO A 3 12.03 11.23 -4.58
C PRO A 3 10.77 11.11 -5.45
N LYS A 4 10.01 10.02 -5.33
CA LYS A 4 8.75 9.84 -6.06
C LYS A 4 7.69 10.81 -5.55
N ALA A 5 7.56 10.97 -4.22
CA ALA A 5 6.64 11.95 -3.63
C ALA A 5 7.01 13.38 -4.05
N ASP A 6 8.30 13.72 -4.01
CA ASP A 6 8.79 15.05 -4.40
C ASP A 6 8.54 15.34 -5.89
N ILE A 7 8.83 14.39 -6.80
CA ILE A 7 8.67 14.57 -8.26
C ILE A 7 7.18 14.64 -8.64
N THR A 8 6.34 13.82 -8.02
CA THR A 8 4.91 13.72 -8.39
C THR A 8 4.04 14.73 -7.66
N GLY A 9 4.54 15.36 -6.59
CA GLY A 9 3.78 16.30 -5.78
C GLY A 9 2.61 15.68 -5.01
N ILE A 10 2.57 14.35 -4.89
CA ILE A 10 1.54 13.61 -4.15
C ILE A 10 2.16 12.75 -3.03
N PRO A 11 1.46 12.54 -1.91
CA PRO A 11 1.92 11.63 -0.87
C PRO A 11 2.12 10.22 -1.43
N VAL A 12 3.21 9.57 -1.01
CA VAL A 12 3.49 8.18 -1.36
C VAL A 12 3.43 7.33 -0.10
N GLU A 13 2.48 6.41 -0.06
CA GLU A 13 2.36 5.41 1.00
C GLU A 13 3.10 4.13 0.64
N THR A 14 3.73 3.50 1.63
CA THR A 14 4.28 2.15 1.51
C THR A 14 3.46 1.17 2.34
N THR A 15 3.38 -0.08 1.88
CA THR A 15 2.74 -1.16 2.60
C THR A 15 3.70 -1.81 3.59
N ARG A 16 3.18 -2.26 4.74
CA ARG A 16 3.95 -3.02 5.76
C ARG A 16 4.41 -4.39 5.26
N VAL A 17 3.66 -4.98 4.35
CA VAL A 17 4.07 -6.20 3.63
C VAL A 17 4.72 -5.78 2.33
N THR A 18 5.98 -6.18 2.14
CA THR A 18 6.78 -5.81 0.96
C THR A 18 6.39 -6.63 -0.27
N GLU A 19 6.08 -7.92 -0.11
CA GLU A 19 5.63 -8.82 -1.19
C GLU A 19 4.12 -8.71 -1.42
N THR A 20 3.69 -7.55 -1.92
CA THR A 20 2.28 -7.25 -2.18
C THR A 20 1.66 -8.15 -3.27
N GLY A 21 2.47 -8.67 -4.19
CA GLY A 21 2.02 -9.64 -5.20
C GLY A 21 1.59 -10.98 -4.59
N CYS A 22 2.42 -11.56 -3.71
CA CYS A 22 2.07 -12.77 -2.97
C CYS A 22 0.87 -12.54 -2.05
N LEU A 23 0.82 -11.39 -1.37
CA LEU A 23 -0.30 -11.03 -0.51
C LEU A 23 -1.62 -10.97 -1.29
N GLY A 24 -1.62 -10.36 -2.48
CA GLY A 24 -2.79 -10.32 -3.36
C GLY A 24 -3.25 -11.72 -3.80
N ALA A 25 -2.31 -12.61 -4.18
CA ALA A 25 -2.64 -13.98 -4.51
C ALA A 25 -3.25 -14.75 -3.32
N ALA A 26 -2.72 -14.55 -2.11
CA ALA A 26 -3.26 -15.16 -0.89
C ALA A 26 -4.68 -14.65 -0.56
N PHE A 27 -4.97 -13.36 -0.77
CA PHE A 27 -6.31 -12.82 -0.60
C PHE A 27 -7.31 -13.41 -1.58
N LEU A 28 -6.94 -13.54 -2.86
CA LEU A 28 -7.79 -14.17 -3.87
C LEU A 28 -8.05 -15.64 -3.53
N ALA A 29 -7.02 -16.39 -3.16
CA ALA A 29 -7.18 -17.78 -2.73
C ALA A 29 -8.07 -17.89 -1.48
N GLY A 30 -7.90 -17.00 -0.51
CA GLY A 30 -8.68 -16.95 0.72
C GLY A 30 -10.17 -16.66 0.47
N LEU A 31 -10.48 -15.75 -0.45
CA LEU A 31 -11.87 -15.49 -0.86
C LEU A 31 -12.52 -16.72 -1.50
N VAL A 32 -11.86 -17.31 -2.49
CA VAL A 32 -12.41 -18.49 -3.20
C VAL A 32 -12.53 -19.70 -2.27
N SER A 33 -11.64 -19.82 -1.28
CA SER A 33 -11.66 -20.91 -0.29
C SER A 33 -12.61 -20.66 0.88
N GLY A 34 -13.28 -19.50 0.94
CA GLY A 34 -14.20 -19.14 2.03
C GLY A 34 -13.53 -18.76 3.35
N ILE A 35 -12.22 -18.45 3.35
CA ILE A 35 -11.50 -17.94 4.53
C ILE A 35 -11.92 -16.50 4.82
N TYR A 36 -12.17 -15.70 3.79
CA TYR A 36 -12.70 -14.34 3.88
C TYR A 36 -14.09 -14.30 3.26
N SER A 37 -15.00 -13.53 3.86
CA SER A 37 -16.40 -13.45 3.41
C SER A 37 -16.60 -12.38 2.34
N SER A 38 -15.78 -11.33 2.35
CA SER A 38 -15.80 -10.29 1.32
C SER A 38 -14.46 -9.57 1.19
N TYR A 39 -14.37 -8.68 0.19
CA TYR A 39 -13.21 -7.81 0.02
C TYR A 39 -13.04 -6.81 1.18
N GLU A 40 -14.11 -6.48 1.89
CA GLU A 40 -14.08 -5.60 3.06
C GLU A 40 -13.27 -6.22 4.20
N ASP A 41 -13.43 -7.54 4.45
CA ASP A 41 -12.63 -8.27 5.44
C ASP A 41 -11.12 -8.18 5.13
N ILE A 42 -10.77 -8.10 3.84
CA ILE A 42 -9.39 -8.04 3.37
C ILE A 42 -8.81 -6.62 3.45
N LYS A 43 -9.62 -5.57 3.24
CA LYS A 43 -9.16 -4.17 3.29
C LYS A 43 -8.49 -3.84 4.63
N GLU A 44 -9.00 -4.43 5.71
CA GLU A 44 -8.44 -4.24 7.05
C GLU A 44 -7.06 -4.87 7.23
N ILE A 45 -6.61 -5.76 6.34
CA ILE A 45 -5.33 -6.47 6.46
C ILE A 45 -4.18 -5.64 5.87
N VAL A 46 -4.44 -4.86 4.81
CA VAL A 46 -3.40 -4.02 4.19
C VAL A 46 -3.13 -2.82 5.07
N LYS A 47 -1.96 -2.78 5.70
CA LYS A 47 -1.53 -1.68 6.57
C LYS A 47 -0.45 -0.84 5.92
N VAL A 48 -0.59 0.47 6.06
CA VAL A 48 0.44 1.45 5.73
C VAL A 48 1.59 1.30 6.73
N ASP A 49 2.82 1.37 6.22
CA ASP A 49 4.04 1.36 7.02
C ASP A 49 4.61 2.76 7.19
N SER A 50 4.82 3.46 6.07
CA SER A 50 5.36 4.81 6.03
C SER A 50 4.61 5.65 5.01
N VAL A 51 4.48 6.93 5.30
CA VAL A 51 3.95 7.95 4.38
C VAL A 51 5.05 8.95 4.09
N PHE A 52 5.31 9.19 2.80
CA PHE A 52 6.29 10.17 2.33
C PHE A 52 5.53 11.36 1.76
N GLU A 53 5.45 12.43 2.53
CA GLU A 53 4.85 13.69 2.10
C GLU A 53 5.77 14.41 1.10
N PRO A 54 5.23 15.07 0.06
CA PRO A 54 6.03 15.91 -0.83
C PRO A 54 6.73 17.01 -0.05
N ARG A 55 8.05 17.12 -0.21
CA ARG A 55 8.80 18.24 0.35
C ARG A 55 8.64 19.43 -0.58
N LYS A 56 8.49 20.64 -0.02
CA LYS A 56 8.53 21.87 -0.80
C LYS A 56 9.81 21.86 -1.66
N PRO A 57 9.76 22.28 -2.93
CA PRO A 57 10.97 22.43 -3.71
C PRO A 57 11.91 23.35 -2.93
N MET A 58 13.14 22.90 -2.74
CA MET A 58 14.21 23.72 -2.17
C MET A 58 14.51 24.77 -3.24
N LEU A 59 13.78 25.90 -3.20
CA LEU A 59 14.07 27.06 -4.03
C LEU A 59 15.47 27.54 -3.61
N LEU A 60 16.44 27.31 -4.50
CA LEU A 60 17.77 27.92 -4.44
C LEU A 60 17.65 29.45 -4.60
#